data_AF-A0AAW7PH07-F1
#
_entry.id   AF-A0AAW7PH07-F1
#
_cell.length_a   1.000
_cell.length_b   1.000
_cell.length_c   1.000
_cell.angle_alpha   90.00
_cell.angle_beta   90.00
_cell.angle_gamma   90.00
#
_symmetry.space_group_name_H-M   'P 1'
#
loop_
_entity.id
_entity.type
_entity.pdbx_description
1 polymer ?
#
loop_
_entity_poly.entity_id
_entity_poly.type
_entity_poly.pdbx_seq_one_letter_code
_entity_poly.pdbx_strand_id
1 'polypeptide(L)'
;MTEKKPIKLNDEQLMLDASQVADIYHQLTLDLLDQVIDRIKERGTASLDDNPYIWQLEKMNEMGLLNEDNLKLISERSGVAEEQLRHVIQGEGYQIYQDTKQQLIEATGGTGTGASSLIQNNLAAYVNQTMNDIDNLINTTLPKSVIGAYKSIIEEATAKVVTGLATSDKAIADTVMKWAKKGFYGFTDSQGKRWRADTYARQVINSTAWRVYREVRMAPAEEMGIDTFYYSKKSTAREMCAPLQHQIVTTGVARTEKGERILALSDYGYGSAGGCLGINCRHEITPFVVGANYKPELGDDVKDLTPEQVIENANAQAKQRALERSIRQSKEFLHVAEKLGNQELIDKYKNKVRIQQGAMRDYLRQHPFLHRDYARERYYYNDDAVQKLYKTIDKRSKKEYSEILRNLGNKAPKSYSDYQALSRSEKDSLRYDNRIVNYFKGDIQEKLSDKQKQQAVEAYFNFKNDGIVFGDHAIARYIERMRRNDGTFTYNYDTVKTAYSLPPNYISEQNGRLARYYNGILYVTEPDTDIVVTMMKRKKLKGFKPL
;
A
#
# COMPACT_ATOMS: atom_id res chain seq x y z
N MET A 1 -34.62 -25.58 8.44
CA MET A 1 -33.48 -24.97 9.14
C MET A 1 -32.39 -24.77 8.10
N THR A 2 -32.03 -23.52 7.78
CA THR A 2 -30.86 -23.22 6.96
C THR A 2 -29.63 -23.76 7.70
N GLU A 3 -28.90 -24.68 7.07
CA GLU A 3 -27.69 -25.27 7.60
C GLU A 3 -26.66 -24.15 7.87
N LYS A 4 -26.23 -24.00 9.12
CA LYS A 4 -25.27 -22.96 9.51
C LYS A 4 -23.92 -23.26 8.84
N LYS A 5 -23.26 -22.24 8.30
CA LYS A 5 -22.00 -22.39 7.56
C LYS A 5 -20.80 -21.79 8.31
N PRO A 6 -19.61 -22.41 8.23
CA PRO A 6 -18.40 -21.81 8.79
C PRO A 6 -18.09 -20.50 8.06
N ILE A 7 -17.50 -19.53 8.77
CA ILE A 7 -16.90 -18.38 8.09
C ILE A 7 -15.70 -18.85 7.27
N LYS A 8 -15.53 -18.29 6.07
CA LYS A 8 -14.33 -18.53 5.27
C LYS A 8 -13.30 -17.44 5.59
N LEU A 9 -12.06 -17.87 5.83
CA LEU A 9 -10.92 -16.98 5.94
C LEU A 9 -10.26 -16.87 4.56
N ASN A 10 -9.78 -15.69 4.19
CA ASN A 10 -9.13 -15.46 2.90
C ASN A 10 -7.62 -15.48 3.12
N ASP A 11 -6.90 -15.89 2.08
CA ASP A 11 -5.46 -16.12 2.12
C ASP A 11 -4.66 -14.84 2.44
N GLU A 12 -3.52 -14.98 3.10
CA GLU A 12 -2.62 -13.88 3.49
C GLU A 12 -1.81 -13.28 2.32
N GLN A 13 -2.17 -13.61 1.07
CA GLN A 13 -1.43 -13.23 -0.14
C GLN A 13 -1.20 -11.72 -0.26
N LEU A 14 -2.24 -10.91 0.02
CA LEU A 14 -2.15 -9.44 0.03
C LEU A 14 -1.02 -8.93 0.93
N MET A 15 -0.85 -9.52 2.12
CA MET A 15 0.17 -9.09 3.10
C MET A 15 1.58 -9.54 2.69
N LEU A 16 1.68 -10.71 2.09
CA LEU A 16 2.93 -11.23 1.55
C LEU A 16 3.43 -10.31 0.43
N ASP A 17 2.58 -9.98 -0.53
CA ASP A 17 2.99 -9.15 -1.66
C ASP A 17 3.25 -7.69 -1.26
N ALA A 18 2.48 -7.13 -0.31
CA ALA A 18 2.81 -5.83 0.29
C ALA A 18 4.19 -5.83 0.96
N SER A 19 4.55 -6.94 1.62
CA SER A 19 5.89 -7.08 2.22
C SER A 19 7.00 -7.10 1.17
N GLN A 20 6.75 -7.67 -0.01
CA GLN A 20 7.69 -7.65 -1.14
C GLN A 20 7.89 -6.23 -1.71
N VAL A 21 6.83 -5.41 -1.77
CA VAL A 21 6.97 -3.99 -2.15
C VAL A 21 7.92 -3.26 -1.20
N ALA A 22 7.76 -3.47 0.11
CA ALA A 22 8.62 -2.87 1.11
C ALA A 22 10.09 -3.32 0.99
N ASP A 23 10.34 -4.54 0.52
CA ASP A 23 11.69 -5.05 0.29
C ASP A 23 12.39 -4.37 -0.90
N ILE A 24 11.65 -3.85 -1.89
CA ILE A 24 12.24 -3.07 -3.00
C ILE A 24 12.91 -1.80 -2.47
N TYR A 25 12.29 -1.10 -1.51
CA TYR A 25 12.89 0.09 -0.89
C TYR A 25 14.08 -0.24 0.01
N HIS A 26 14.05 -1.41 0.68
CA HIS A 26 15.22 -1.87 1.43
C HIS A 26 16.40 -2.16 0.50
N GLN A 27 16.17 -2.87 -0.60
CA GLN A 27 17.18 -3.14 -1.61
C GLN A 27 17.72 -1.84 -2.23
N LEU A 28 16.84 -0.88 -2.56
CA LEU A 28 17.26 0.44 -3.04
C LEU A 28 18.27 1.10 -2.09
N THR A 29 18.05 1.06 -0.77
CA THR A 29 19.00 1.66 0.17
C THR A 29 20.35 0.96 0.24
N LEU A 30 20.40 -0.35 -0.03
CA LEU A 30 21.64 -1.11 -0.13
C LEU A 30 22.37 -0.82 -1.44
N ASP A 31 21.64 -0.80 -2.56
CA ASP A 31 22.19 -0.49 -3.89
C ASP A 31 22.79 0.93 -3.91
N LEU A 32 22.14 1.90 -3.26
CA LEU A 32 22.68 3.27 -3.10
C LEU A 32 23.95 3.29 -2.23
N LEU A 33 24.05 2.43 -1.22
CA LEU A 33 25.24 2.32 -0.39
C LEU A 33 26.38 1.67 -1.18
N ASP A 34 26.08 0.68 -2.01
CA ASP A 34 27.03 0.05 -2.92
C ASP A 34 27.56 1.08 -3.93
N GLN A 35 26.70 1.91 -4.54
CA GLN A 35 27.13 3.01 -5.42
C GLN A 35 28.09 3.99 -4.72
N VAL A 36 27.81 4.33 -3.46
CA VAL A 36 28.71 5.14 -2.63
C VAL A 36 30.07 4.45 -2.43
N ILE A 37 30.07 3.16 -2.07
CA ILE A 37 31.30 2.40 -1.82
C ILE A 37 32.11 2.24 -3.11
N ASP A 38 31.46 1.88 -4.20
CA ASP A 38 32.10 1.68 -5.50
C ASP A 38 32.78 2.97 -5.97
N ARG A 39 32.11 4.12 -5.84
CA ARG A 39 32.71 5.43 -6.18
C ARG A 39 33.87 5.82 -5.28
N ILE A 40 33.81 5.52 -3.97
CA ILE A 40 34.94 5.77 -3.06
C ILE A 40 36.15 4.92 -3.45
N LYS A 41 35.92 3.65 -3.82
CA LYS A 41 36.99 2.69 -4.16
C LYS A 41 37.56 2.86 -5.55
N GLU A 42 36.86 3.55 -6.45
CA GLU A 42 37.33 3.81 -7.80
C GLU A 42 38.69 4.54 -7.77
N ARG A 43 39.67 4.04 -8.52
CA ARG A 43 41.03 4.63 -8.52
C ARG A 43 41.03 5.96 -9.28
N GLY A 44 41.49 7.01 -8.62
CA GLY A 44 41.74 8.33 -9.21
C GLY A 44 43.20 8.54 -9.62
N THR A 45 43.59 9.80 -9.88
CA THR A 45 44.99 10.14 -10.17
C THR A 45 45.81 10.33 -8.90
N ALA A 46 45.14 10.56 -7.77
CA ALA A 46 45.74 10.65 -6.44
C ALA A 46 45.30 9.50 -5.53
N SER A 47 46.19 9.05 -4.65
CA SER A 47 45.87 8.17 -3.54
C SER A 47 45.56 9.00 -2.29
N LEU A 48 44.69 8.48 -1.42
CA LEU A 48 44.40 9.13 -0.14
C LEU A 48 45.64 9.13 0.79
N ASP A 49 46.54 8.15 0.67
CA ASP A 49 47.77 8.09 1.47
C ASP A 49 48.80 9.15 1.03
N ASP A 50 49.02 9.34 -0.27
CA ASP A 50 50.08 10.20 -0.79
C ASP A 50 49.63 11.66 -0.97
N ASN A 51 48.39 11.85 -1.45
CA ASN A 51 47.87 13.16 -1.86
C ASN A 51 46.43 13.36 -1.34
N PRO A 52 46.22 13.41 -0.02
CA PRO A 52 44.89 13.34 0.60
C PRO A 52 43.92 14.44 0.15
N TYR A 53 44.41 15.67 -0.08
CA TYR A 53 43.58 16.78 -0.54
C TYR A 53 43.26 16.71 -2.04
N ILE A 54 44.16 16.18 -2.87
CA ILE A 54 43.88 15.96 -4.29
C ILE A 54 42.85 14.83 -4.42
N TRP A 55 43.04 13.73 -3.69
CA TRP A 55 42.06 12.65 -3.61
C TRP A 55 40.69 13.15 -3.17
N GLN A 56 40.64 14.01 -2.14
CA GLN A 56 39.39 14.62 -1.67
C GLN A 56 38.70 15.43 -2.77
N LEU A 57 39.46 16.28 -3.50
CA LEU A 57 38.93 17.08 -4.59
C LEU A 57 38.42 16.21 -5.75
N GLU A 58 39.15 15.17 -6.13
CA GLU A 58 38.71 14.21 -7.16
C GLU A 58 37.37 13.56 -6.78
N LYS A 59 37.27 13.02 -5.56
CA LYS A 59 36.04 12.40 -5.09
C LYS A 59 34.89 13.39 -4.95
N MET A 60 35.15 14.63 -4.55
CA MET A 60 34.12 15.67 -4.57
C MET A 60 33.64 16.01 -5.99
N ASN A 61 34.51 15.98 -7.00
CA ASN A 61 34.12 16.21 -8.39
C ASN A 61 33.26 15.08 -8.97
N GLU A 62 33.43 13.85 -8.49
CA GLU A 62 32.60 12.69 -8.88
C GLU A 62 31.16 12.73 -8.32
N MET A 63 30.86 13.67 -7.41
CA MET A 63 29.56 13.77 -6.74
C MET A 63 28.39 14.02 -7.70
N GLY A 64 28.63 14.70 -8.83
CA GLY A 64 27.62 14.93 -9.87
C GLY A 64 27.18 13.62 -10.52
N LEU A 65 28.13 12.79 -10.93
CA LEU A 65 27.88 11.47 -11.53
C LEU A 65 27.16 10.55 -10.54
N LEU A 66 27.62 10.53 -9.28
CA LEU A 66 26.93 9.77 -8.22
C LEU A 66 25.47 10.22 -8.05
N ASN A 67 25.21 11.52 -8.12
CA ASN A 67 23.85 12.03 -8.02
C ASN A 67 22.97 11.60 -9.21
N GLU A 68 23.49 11.62 -10.43
CA GLU A 68 22.78 11.14 -11.62
C GLU A 68 22.45 9.65 -11.53
N ASP A 69 23.43 8.83 -11.15
CA ASP A 69 23.25 7.37 -10.97
C ASP A 69 22.24 7.05 -9.84
N ASN A 70 22.31 7.78 -8.72
CA ASN A 70 21.36 7.64 -7.61
C ASN A 70 19.94 7.99 -8.04
N LEU A 71 19.75 9.11 -8.76
CA LEU A 71 18.42 9.54 -9.22
C LEU A 71 17.81 8.53 -10.20
N LYS A 72 18.61 7.98 -11.11
CA LYS A 72 18.18 6.93 -12.02
C LYS A 72 17.75 5.69 -11.26
N LEU A 73 18.57 5.20 -10.33
CA LEU A 73 18.27 4.02 -9.52
C LEU A 73 17.00 4.21 -8.66
N ILE A 74 16.85 5.37 -8.02
CA ILE A 74 15.67 5.70 -7.22
C ILE A 74 14.41 5.72 -8.09
N SER A 75 14.47 6.34 -9.27
CA SER A 75 13.35 6.39 -10.21
C SER A 75 12.93 4.99 -10.69
N GLU A 76 13.90 4.16 -11.06
CA GLU A 76 13.66 2.78 -11.50
C GLU A 76 13.01 1.94 -10.40
N ARG A 77 13.58 1.95 -9.19
CA ARG A 77 13.07 1.17 -8.05
C ARG A 77 11.68 1.64 -7.61
N SER A 78 11.44 2.96 -7.58
CA SER A 78 10.16 3.54 -7.16
C SER A 78 9.04 3.23 -8.16
N GLY A 79 9.32 3.30 -9.47
CA GLY A 79 8.35 2.92 -10.51
C GLY A 79 7.95 1.45 -10.44
N VAL A 80 8.90 0.56 -10.17
CA VAL A 80 8.61 -0.86 -9.95
C VAL A 80 7.78 -1.10 -8.68
N ALA A 81 8.15 -0.42 -7.57
CA ALA A 81 7.42 -0.53 -6.32
C ALA A 81 5.97 -0.04 -6.46
N GLU A 82 5.75 1.05 -7.21
CA GLU A 82 4.42 1.56 -7.53
C GLU A 82 3.56 0.51 -8.23
N GLU A 83 4.05 -0.05 -9.35
CA GLU A 83 3.30 -1.02 -10.14
C GLU A 83 2.98 -2.29 -9.35
N GLN A 84 3.92 -2.75 -8.52
CA GLN A 84 3.64 -3.88 -7.62
C GLN A 84 2.59 -3.49 -6.57
N LEU A 85 2.70 -2.33 -5.93
CA LEU A 85 1.72 -1.90 -4.92
C LEU A 85 0.31 -1.76 -5.51
N ARG A 86 0.21 -1.26 -6.75
CA ARG A 86 -1.06 -1.20 -7.49
C ARG A 86 -1.67 -2.57 -7.67
N HIS A 87 -0.89 -3.54 -8.12
CA HIS A 87 -1.38 -4.91 -8.26
C HIS A 87 -1.85 -5.50 -6.93
N VAL A 88 -1.08 -5.31 -5.86
CA VAL A 88 -1.43 -5.79 -4.53
C VAL A 88 -2.76 -5.17 -4.09
N ILE A 89 -2.87 -3.85 -4.10
CA ILE A 89 -4.05 -3.19 -3.55
C ILE A 89 -5.27 -3.31 -4.48
N GLN A 90 -5.11 -3.01 -5.77
CA GLN A 90 -6.24 -2.96 -6.71
C GLN A 90 -6.59 -4.32 -7.32
N GLY A 91 -5.63 -5.24 -7.43
CA GLY A 91 -5.85 -6.60 -7.90
C GLY A 91 -6.28 -7.52 -6.76
N GLU A 92 -5.33 -7.88 -5.89
CA GLU A 92 -5.58 -8.82 -4.79
C GLU A 92 -6.64 -8.28 -3.81
N GLY A 93 -6.59 -6.98 -3.49
CA GLY A 93 -7.60 -6.35 -2.64
C GLY A 93 -9.02 -6.41 -3.25
N TYR A 94 -9.15 -6.21 -4.56
CA TYR A 94 -10.45 -6.31 -5.23
C TYR A 94 -10.95 -7.75 -5.30
N GLN A 95 -10.07 -8.72 -5.48
CA GLN A 95 -10.42 -10.14 -5.41
C GLN A 95 -10.96 -10.51 -4.01
N ILE A 96 -10.28 -10.07 -2.94
CA ILE A 96 -10.77 -10.26 -1.56
C ILE A 96 -12.17 -9.66 -1.38
N TYR A 97 -12.42 -8.46 -1.92
CA TYR A 97 -13.75 -7.85 -1.90
C TYR A 97 -14.80 -8.74 -2.59
N GLN A 98 -14.50 -9.25 -3.79
CA GLN A 98 -15.40 -10.11 -4.54
C GLN A 98 -15.71 -11.40 -3.80
N ASP A 99 -14.68 -12.06 -3.26
CA ASP A 99 -14.83 -13.30 -2.50
C ASP A 99 -15.66 -13.07 -1.24
N THR A 100 -15.39 -12.00 -0.49
CA THR A 100 -16.16 -11.66 0.71
C THR A 100 -17.61 -11.33 0.37
N LYS A 101 -17.87 -10.59 -0.71
CA LYS A 101 -19.24 -10.30 -1.16
C LYS A 101 -20.00 -11.58 -1.52
N GLN A 102 -19.37 -12.47 -2.27
CA GLN A 102 -19.96 -13.75 -2.65
C GLN A 102 -20.30 -14.61 -1.42
N GLN A 103 -19.41 -14.66 -0.44
CA GLN A 103 -19.64 -15.37 0.83
C GLN A 103 -20.85 -14.81 1.59
N LEU A 104 -21.01 -13.49 1.63
CA LEU A 104 -22.14 -12.85 2.28
C LEU A 104 -23.47 -13.15 1.58
N ILE A 105 -23.50 -13.09 0.24
CA ILE A 105 -24.67 -13.45 -0.56
C ILE A 105 -25.12 -14.89 -0.27
N GLU A 106 -24.17 -15.83 -0.22
CA GLU A 106 -24.42 -17.22 0.12
C GLU A 106 -24.92 -17.42 1.55
N ALA A 107 -24.47 -16.60 2.50
CA ALA A 107 -24.87 -16.66 3.90
C ALA A 107 -26.27 -16.07 4.14
N THR A 108 -26.65 -15.04 3.38
CA THR A 108 -27.98 -14.39 3.51
C THR A 108 -29.04 -15.00 2.58
N GLY A 109 -28.66 -15.91 1.68
CA GLY A 109 -29.57 -16.46 0.66
C GLY A 109 -29.99 -15.43 -0.39
N GLY A 110 -29.17 -14.40 -0.61
CA GLY A 110 -29.44 -13.34 -1.58
C GLY A 110 -29.13 -13.78 -3.02
N THR A 111 -29.60 -13.00 -4.00
CA THR A 111 -29.34 -13.23 -5.44
C THR A 111 -28.64 -12.05 -6.12
N GLY A 112 -28.01 -11.17 -5.34
CA GLY A 112 -27.40 -9.93 -5.84
C GLY A 112 -26.15 -10.18 -6.67
N THR A 113 -26.12 -9.64 -7.90
CA THR A 113 -24.96 -9.69 -8.80
C THR A 113 -24.48 -8.27 -9.09
N GLY A 114 -23.31 -7.91 -8.59
CA GLY A 114 -22.63 -6.68 -8.98
C GLY A 114 -21.68 -6.19 -7.92
N ALA A 115 -20.39 -6.19 -8.23
CA ALA A 115 -19.39 -5.47 -7.45
C ALA A 115 -19.63 -3.96 -7.61
N SER A 116 -19.55 -3.21 -6.51
CA SER A 116 -19.63 -1.75 -6.57
C SER A 116 -18.37 -1.20 -7.23
N SER A 117 -18.47 -0.34 -8.23
CA SER A 117 -17.30 0.33 -8.81
C SER A 117 -16.62 1.29 -7.83
N LEU A 118 -17.33 1.66 -6.74
CA LEU A 118 -16.81 2.48 -5.66
C LEU A 118 -15.57 1.86 -4.99
N ILE A 119 -15.56 0.56 -4.72
CA ILE A 119 -14.42 -0.05 -4.03
C ILE A 119 -13.14 0.06 -4.86
N GLN A 120 -13.25 -0.06 -6.19
CA GLN A 120 -12.09 0.10 -7.08
C GLN A 120 -11.54 1.54 -7.05
N ASN A 121 -12.41 2.55 -6.95
CA ASN A 121 -11.98 3.95 -6.74
C ASN A 121 -11.25 4.10 -5.41
N ASN A 122 -11.79 3.54 -4.33
CA ASN A 122 -11.17 3.61 -3.00
C ASN A 122 -9.80 2.92 -2.99
N LEU A 123 -9.68 1.74 -3.61
CA LEU A 123 -8.41 1.02 -3.75
C LEU A 123 -7.38 1.81 -4.55
N ALA A 124 -7.79 2.46 -5.64
CA ALA A 124 -6.91 3.33 -6.40
C ALA A 124 -6.45 4.55 -5.58
N ALA A 125 -7.36 5.16 -4.82
CA ALA A 125 -7.04 6.27 -3.92
C ALA A 125 -6.03 5.86 -2.83
N TYR A 126 -6.16 4.67 -2.25
CA TYR A 126 -5.20 4.14 -1.28
C TYR A 126 -3.79 4.01 -1.84
N VAL A 127 -3.65 3.51 -3.07
CA VAL A 127 -2.35 3.44 -3.74
C VAL A 127 -1.80 4.83 -3.97
N ASN A 128 -2.60 5.73 -4.54
CA ASN A 128 -2.17 7.08 -4.89
C ASN A 128 -1.73 7.88 -3.66
N GLN A 129 -2.48 7.79 -2.56
CA GLN A 129 -2.11 8.38 -1.28
C GLN A 129 -0.78 7.80 -0.78
N THR A 130 -0.66 6.47 -0.76
CA THR A 130 0.56 5.80 -0.28
C THR A 130 1.79 6.19 -1.09
N MET A 131 1.65 6.25 -2.41
CA MET A 131 2.74 6.63 -3.29
C MET A 131 3.06 8.12 -3.19
N ASN A 132 2.08 9.01 -2.99
CA ASN A 132 2.34 10.41 -2.67
C ASN A 132 3.15 10.54 -1.37
N ASP A 133 2.76 9.84 -0.31
CA ASP A 133 3.46 9.87 0.98
C ASP A 133 4.90 9.35 0.87
N ILE A 134 5.12 8.32 0.06
CA ILE A 134 6.43 7.74 -0.17
C ILE A 134 7.28 8.62 -1.09
N ASP A 135 6.77 9.02 -2.25
CA ASP A 135 7.52 9.79 -3.26
C ASP A 135 7.92 11.16 -2.77
N ASN A 136 7.00 11.88 -2.12
CA ASN A 136 7.28 13.24 -1.64
C ASN A 136 8.46 13.27 -0.68
N LEU A 137 8.66 12.19 0.07
CA LEU A 137 9.67 12.11 1.11
C LEU A 137 10.94 11.41 0.61
N ILE A 138 10.80 10.24 -0.01
CA ILE A 138 11.94 9.45 -0.47
C ILE A 138 12.59 10.10 -1.70
N ASN A 139 11.84 10.45 -2.74
CA ASN A 139 12.45 10.97 -3.98
C ASN A 139 13.09 12.36 -3.81
N THR A 140 12.80 13.05 -2.70
CA THR A 140 13.39 14.36 -2.39
C THR A 140 14.49 14.29 -1.32
N THR A 141 14.29 13.52 -0.25
CA THR A 141 15.19 13.48 0.91
C THR A 141 16.27 12.43 0.76
N LEU A 142 15.95 11.28 0.15
CA LEU A 142 16.92 10.18 0.00
C LEU A 142 18.13 10.59 -0.85
N PRO A 143 17.98 11.21 -2.05
CA PRO A 143 19.16 11.64 -2.83
C PRO A 143 20.08 12.56 -2.03
N LYS A 144 19.51 13.56 -1.34
CA LYS A 144 20.27 14.49 -0.48
C LYS A 144 20.97 13.77 0.67
N SER A 145 20.31 12.77 1.27
CA SER A 145 20.89 11.97 2.35
C SER A 145 22.08 11.13 1.86
N VAL A 146 22.01 10.56 0.65
CA VAL A 146 23.09 9.76 0.07
C VAL A 146 24.29 10.66 -0.26
N ILE A 147 24.05 11.78 -0.94
CA ILE A 147 25.10 12.75 -1.27
C ILE A 147 25.77 13.33 -0.02
N GLY A 148 24.97 13.65 1.01
CA GLY A 148 25.51 14.09 2.30
C GLY A 148 26.38 13.05 2.99
N ALA A 149 26.01 11.76 2.89
CA ALA A 149 26.82 10.67 3.42
C ALA A 149 28.14 10.51 2.64
N TYR A 150 28.08 10.52 1.30
CA TYR A 150 29.28 10.45 0.44
C TYR A 150 30.28 11.56 0.78
N LYS A 151 29.80 12.82 0.81
CA LYS A 151 30.62 13.98 1.20
C LYS A 151 31.26 13.80 2.57
N SER A 152 30.47 13.36 3.56
CA SER A 152 30.97 13.17 4.93
C SER A 152 32.00 12.05 5.04
N ILE A 153 31.84 10.97 4.26
CA ILE A 153 32.82 9.88 4.21
C ILE A 153 34.17 10.41 3.70
N ILE A 154 34.16 11.15 2.60
CA ILE A 154 35.38 11.75 2.02
C ILE A 154 36.05 12.67 3.03
N GLU A 155 35.32 13.65 3.58
CA GLU A 155 35.85 14.63 4.53
C GLU A 155 36.43 13.98 5.79
N GLU A 156 35.70 13.04 6.39
CA GLU A 156 36.15 12.34 7.60
C GLU A 156 37.33 11.41 7.32
N ALA A 157 37.36 10.71 6.18
CA ALA A 157 38.46 9.85 5.82
C ALA A 157 39.74 10.65 5.57
N THR A 158 39.66 11.74 4.80
CA THR A 158 40.76 12.67 4.57
C THR A 158 41.31 13.23 5.87
N ALA A 159 40.45 13.72 6.77
CA ALA A 159 40.87 14.26 8.05
C ALA A 159 41.64 13.23 8.91
N LYS A 160 41.17 11.98 8.97
CA LYS A 160 41.84 10.90 9.72
C LYS A 160 43.23 10.59 9.18
N VAL A 161 43.40 10.59 7.86
CA VAL A 161 44.69 10.30 7.23
C VAL A 161 45.67 11.46 7.42
N VAL A 162 45.23 12.70 7.15
CA VAL A 162 46.05 13.91 7.32
C VAL A 162 46.56 14.06 8.76
N THR A 163 45.74 13.70 9.75
CA THR A 163 46.10 13.78 11.17
C THR A 163 46.90 12.57 11.67
N GLY A 164 47.16 11.57 10.82
CA GLY A 164 47.84 10.33 11.20
C GLY A 164 47.04 9.42 12.14
N LEU A 165 45.74 9.67 12.31
CA LEU A 165 44.87 8.88 13.19
C LEU A 165 44.55 7.49 12.61
N ALA A 166 44.59 7.34 11.28
CA ALA A 166 44.37 6.07 10.60
C ALA A 166 45.07 6.04 9.23
N THR A 167 45.36 4.83 8.74
CA THR A 167 45.71 4.59 7.33
C THR A 167 44.51 4.85 6.43
N SER A 168 44.72 5.08 5.13
CA SER A 168 43.65 5.26 4.14
C SER A 168 42.57 4.17 4.22
N ASP A 169 42.96 2.90 4.14
CA ASP A 169 42.04 1.77 4.16
C ASP A 169 41.19 1.74 5.44
N LYS A 170 41.81 2.02 6.59
CA LYS A 170 41.11 2.04 7.88
C LYS A 170 40.20 3.26 8.00
N ALA A 171 40.64 4.42 7.53
CA ALA A 171 39.86 5.65 7.54
C ALA A 171 38.58 5.51 6.71
N ILE A 172 38.69 4.97 5.50
CA ILE A 172 37.56 4.66 4.61
C ILE A 172 36.65 3.61 5.24
N ALA A 173 37.20 2.47 5.69
CA ALA A 173 36.38 1.39 6.23
C ALA A 173 35.59 1.84 7.47
N ASP A 174 36.21 2.56 8.41
CA ASP A 174 35.54 3.05 9.62
C ASP A 174 34.41 4.02 9.30
N THR A 175 34.65 4.96 8.38
CA THR A 175 33.67 5.99 8.00
C THR A 175 32.50 5.39 7.20
N VAL A 176 32.78 4.49 6.25
CA VAL A 176 31.74 3.75 5.52
C VAL A 176 30.90 2.93 6.50
N MET A 177 31.51 2.18 7.42
CA MET A 177 30.75 1.39 8.41
C MET A 177 29.92 2.27 9.35
N LYS A 178 30.42 3.45 9.74
CA LYS A 178 29.67 4.46 10.51
C LYS A 178 28.41 4.89 9.76
N TRP A 179 28.54 5.21 8.47
CA TRP A 179 27.41 5.65 7.65
C TRP A 179 26.46 4.52 7.29
N ALA A 180 26.96 3.30 7.03
CA ALA A 180 26.13 2.11 6.87
C ALA A 180 25.26 1.84 8.11
N LYS A 181 25.83 2.00 9.33
CA LYS A 181 25.09 1.86 10.58
C LYS A 181 24.01 2.93 10.75
N LYS A 182 24.29 4.15 10.31
CA LYS A 182 23.36 5.28 10.36
C LYS A 182 22.21 5.11 9.37
N GLY A 183 22.51 4.56 8.19
CA GLY A 183 21.59 4.42 7.06
C GLY A 183 21.24 5.76 6.40
N PHE A 184 20.54 5.69 5.27
CA PHE A 184 20.03 6.87 4.58
C PHE A 184 18.63 7.22 5.05
N TYR A 185 18.39 8.51 5.27
CA TYR A 185 17.10 9.00 5.72
C TYR A 185 16.20 9.31 4.53
N GLY A 186 14.93 8.95 4.66
CA GLY A 186 13.89 9.31 3.68
C GLY A 186 12.88 10.31 4.24
N PHE A 187 12.82 10.50 5.56
CA PHE A 187 11.81 11.33 6.20
C PHE A 187 12.33 11.90 7.53
N THR A 188 11.90 13.12 7.87
CA THR A 188 12.06 13.71 9.20
C THR A 188 10.68 14.07 9.72
N ASP A 189 10.31 13.55 10.89
CA ASP A 189 9.00 13.84 11.47
C ASP A 189 8.93 15.24 12.09
N SER A 190 7.72 15.63 12.51
CA SER A 190 7.47 16.94 13.13
C SER A 190 8.24 17.16 14.44
N GLN A 191 8.74 16.10 15.07
CA GLN A 191 9.58 16.16 16.28
C GLN A 191 11.08 16.19 15.94
N GLY A 192 11.45 16.25 14.65
CA GLY A 192 12.83 16.30 14.19
C GLY A 192 13.52 14.94 14.14
N LYS A 193 12.82 13.83 14.42
CA LYS A 193 13.41 12.50 14.33
C LYS A 193 13.54 12.09 12.87
N ARG A 194 14.75 11.66 12.50
CA ARG A 194 15.07 11.18 11.15
C ARG A 194 14.78 9.69 11.04
N TRP A 195 13.96 9.32 10.07
CA TRP A 195 13.58 7.95 9.77
C TRP A 195 14.36 7.43 8.56
N ARG A 196 14.89 6.22 8.66
CA ARG A 196 15.50 5.52 7.52
C ARG A 196 14.46 5.33 6.42
N ALA A 197 14.87 5.53 5.16
CA ALA A 197 13.95 5.50 4.01
C ALA A 197 13.23 4.16 3.88
N ASP A 198 13.96 3.05 3.97
CA ASP A 198 13.44 1.69 3.91
C ASP A 198 12.44 1.37 5.04
N THR A 199 12.76 1.81 6.27
CA THR A 199 11.91 1.61 7.44
C THR A 199 10.61 2.41 7.33
N TYR A 200 10.70 3.65 6.86
CA TYR A 200 9.54 4.50 6.63
C TYR A 200 8.63 3.91 5.55
N ALA A 201 9.18 3.59 4.37
CA ALA A 201 8.43 2.96 3.28
C ALA A 201 7.71 1.69 3.75
N ARG A 202 8.44 0.80 4.45
CA ARG A 202 7.87 -0.44 5.01
C ARG A 202 6.73 -0.17 5.99
N GLN A 203 6.81 0.87 6.81
CA GLN A 203 5.74 1.21 7.75
C GLN A 203 4.50 1.70 7.01
N VAL A 204 4.65 2.61 6.04
CA VAL A 204 3.52 3.14 5.26
C VAL A 204 2.87 2.02 4.46
N ILE A 205 3.64 1.25 3.68
CA ILE A 205 3.13 0.15 2.84
C ILE A 205 2.35 -0.88 3.67
N ASN A 206 2.91 -1.34 4.79
CA ASN A 206 2.23 -2.33 5.63
C ASN A 206 0.95 -1.75 6.27
N SER A 207 0.99 -0.49 6.71
CA SER A 207 -0.16 0.15 7.32
C SER A 207 -1.29 0.33 6.31
N THR A 208 -0.96 0.73 5.07
CA THR A 208 -1.92 0.80 3.96
C THR A 208 -2.47 -0.57 3.63
N ALA A 209 -1.63 -1.60 3.47
CA ALA A 209 -2.09 -2.95 3.13
C ALA A 209 -3.10 -3.48 4.16
N TRP A 210 -2.81 -3.33 5.45
CA TRP A 210 -3.73 -3.74 6.51
C TRP A 210 -5.02 -2.90 6.54
N ARG A 211 -4.96 -1.61 6.20
CA ARG A 211 -6.14 -0.76 6.06
C ARG A 211 -7.01 -1.22 4.89
N VAL A 212 -6.39 -1.46 3.74
CA VAL A 212 -7.05 -2.00 2.54
C VAL A 212 -7.70 -3.34 2.85
N TYR A 213 -6.98 -4.28 3.48
CA TYR A 213 -7.52 -5.59 3.85
C TYR A 213 -8.82 -5.50 4.66
N ARG A 214 -8.88 -4.54 5.60
CA ARG A 214 -10.09 -4.30 6.40
C ARG A 214 -11.19 -3.67 5.56
N GLU A 215 -10.87 -2.65 4.78
CA GLU A 215 -11.82 -1.96 3.88
C GLU A 215 -12.52 -2.96 2.96
N VAL A 216 -11.76 -3.80 2.25
CA VAL A 216 -12.31 -4.73 1.25
C VAL A 216 -13.19 -5.81 1.86
N ARG A 217 -13.07 -6.05 3.18
CA ARG A 217 -13.95 -6.96 3.93
C ARG A 217 -15.14 -6.26 4.57
N MET A 218 -14.96 -5.01 5.01
CA MET A 218 -16.02 -4.20 5.61
C MET A 218 -17.00 -3.67 4.56
N ALA A 219 -16.52 -3.23 3.39
CA ALA A 219 -17.37 -2.62 2.37
C ALA A 219 -18.50 -3.55 1.86
N PRO A 220 -18.26 -4.84 1.52
CA PRO A 220 -19.36 -5.74 1.17
C PRO A 220 -20.38 -5.94 2.30
N ALA A 221 -19.91 -5.95 3.55
CA ALA A 221 -20.78 -6.12 4.71
C ALA A 221 -21.67 -4.89 4.89
N GLU A 222 -21.11 -3.69 4.80
CA GLU A 222 -21.84 -2.42 4.85
C GLU A 222 -22.87 -2.30 3.73
N GLU A 223 -22.50 -2.67 2.49
CA GLU A 223 -23.43 -2.70 1.34
C GLU A 223 -24.65 -3.60 1.58
N MET A 224 -24.50 -4.62 2.43
CA MET A 224 -25.55 -5.58 2.78
C MET A 224 -26.20 -5.29 4.15
N GLY A 225 -25.86 -4.18 4.80
CA GLY A 225 -26.38 -3.80 6.11
C GLY A 225 -25.90 -4.71 7.27
N ILE A 226 -24.76 -5.38 7.09
CA ILE A 226 -24.13 -6.23 8.08
C ILE A 226 -23.03 -5.42 8.78
N ASP A 227 -23.19 -5.20 10.08
CA ASP A 227 -22.26 -4.46 10.92
C ASP A 227 -21.47 -5.37 11.89
N THR A 228 -21.63 -6.69 11.78
CA THR A 228 -21.03 -7.70 12.66
C THR A 228 -19.90 -8.45 11.98
N PHE A 229 -18.82 -8.68 12.75
CA PHE A 229 -17.60 -9.33 12.27
C PHE A 229 -17.08 -10.31 13.32
N TYR A 230 -16.52 -11.43 12.88
CA TYR A 230 -15.68 -12.28 13.70
C TYR A 230 -14.27 -11.68 13.80
N TYR A 231 -13.75 -11.57 15.02
CA TYR A 231 -12.40 -11.07 15.29
C TYR A 231 -11.42 -12.24 15.48
N SER A 232 -10.40 -12.31 14.63
CA SER A 232 -9.44 -13.43 14.63
C SER A 232 -8.77 -13.64 15.99
N LYS A 233 -8.46 -14.89 16.34
CA LYS A 233 -7.58 -15.23 17.47
C LYS A 233 -6.16 -15.47 16.97
N LYS A 234 -5.17 -14.91 17.66
CA LYS A 234 -3.73 -14.98 17.41
C LYS A 234 -3.01 -15.19 18.75
N SER A 235 -1.81 -15.77 18.68
CA SER A 235 -0.98 -16.07 19.85
C SER A 235 -0.43 -14.82 20.56
N THR A 236 -0.58 -13.65 19.95
CA THR A 236 -0.12 -12.36 20.48
C THR A 236 -1.16 -11.28 20.23
N ALA A 237 -1.42 -10.43 21.22
CA ALA A 237 -2.30 -9.29 21.09
C ALA A 237 -1.90 -8.17 22.07
N ARG A 238 -2.16 -6.92 21.70
CA ARG A 238 -2.13 -5.80 22.66
C ARG A 238 -3.36 -5.85 23.56
N GLU A 239 -3.30 -5.11 24.67
CA GLU A 239 -4.37 -4.99 25.66
C GLU A 239 -5.75 -4.68 25.03
N MET A 240 -5.84 -3.68 24.16
CA MET A 240 -7.10 -3.32 23.51
C MET A 240 -7.65 -4.38 22.53
N CYS A 241 -6.81 -5.32 22.07
CA CYS A 241 -7.22 -6.40 21.17
C CYS A 241 -7.52 -7.72 21.90
N ALA A 242 -6.88 -7.95 23.05
CA ALA A 242 -6.92 -9.24 23.72
C ALA A 242 -8.35 -9.68 24.12
N PRO A 243 -9.23 -8.80 24.66
CA PRO A 243 -10.61 -9.16 24.98
C PRO A 243 -11.50 -9.44 23.77
N LEU A 244 -11.13 -8.93 22.59
CA LEU A 244 -11.91 -9.09 21.37
C LEU A 244 -11.65 -10.43 20.68
N GLN A 245 -10.55 -11.11 21.00
CA GLN A 245 -10.14 -12.31 20.29
C GLN A 245 -11.20 -13.41 20.38
N HIS A 246 -11.54 -13.99 19.22
CA HIS A 246 -12.58 -15.00 19.07
C HIS A 246 -14.01 -14.54 19.46
N GLN A 247 -14.24 -13.23 19.57
CA GLN A 247 -15.56 -12.66 19.79
C GLN A 247 -16.20 -12.17 18.48
N ILE A 248 -17.52 -11.98 18.53
CA ILE A 248 -18.21 -11.20 17.50
C ILE A 248 -18.16 -9.74 17.92
N VAL A 249 -17.75 -8.89 16.99
CA VAL A 249 -17.59 -7.46 17.17
C VAL A 249 -18.47 -6.70 16.20
N THR A 250 -18.77 -5.45 16.51
CA THR A 250 -19.54 -4.57 15.64
C THR A 250 -18.91 -3.19 15.50
N THR A 251 -19.10 -2.57 14.33
CA THR A 251 -18.82 -1.15 14.12
C THR A 251 -19.91 -0.24 14.71
N GLY A 252 -21.07 -0.80 15.08
CA GLY A 252 -22.15 -0.11 15.77
C GLY A 252 -22.04 -0.21 17.29
N VAL A 253 -23.19 -0.35 17.96
CA VAL A 253 -23.29 -0.44 19.42
C VAL A 253 -23.31 -1.88 19.92
N ALA A 254 -22.73 -2.10 21.11
CA ALA A 254 -22.68 -3.41 21.75
C ALA A 254 -24.10 -3.91 22.05
N ARG A 255 -24.34 -5.21 21.80
CA ARG A 255 -25.67 -5.82 21.92
C ARG A 255 -25.59 -7.34 22.03
N THR A 256 -26.72 -7.96 22.35
CA THR A 256 -26.90 -9.41 22.21
C THR A 256 -27.91 -9.66 21.09
N GLU A 257 -27.54 -10.52 20.14
CA GLU A 257 -28.39 -10.85 19.01
C GLU A 257 -28.44 -12.37 18.86
N LYS A 258 -29.64 -12.96 18.88
CA LYS A 258 -29.87 -14.42 18.80
C LYS A 258 -28.99 -15.25 19.75
N GLY A 259 -28.72 -14.72 20.94
CA GLY A 259 -27.89 -15.38 21.96
C GLY A 259 -26.37 -15.18 21.81
N GLU A 260 -25.91 -14.52 20.74
CA GLU A 260 -24.50 -14.14 20.58
C GLU A 260 -24.26 -12.76 21.19
N ARG A 261 -23.23 -12.66 22.04
CA ARG A 261 -22.79 -11.38 22.60
C ARG A 261 -21.88 -10.68 21.60
N ILE A 262 -22.22 -9.44 21.25
CA ILE A 262 -21.52 -8.63 20.25
C ILE A 262 -20.89 -7.42 20.94
N LEU A 263 -19.57 -7.27 20.78
CA LEU A 263 -18.80 -6.18 21.40
C LEU A 263 -18.63 -5.00 20.43
N ALA A 264 -18.80 -3.77 20.89
CA ALA A 264 -18.56 -2.60 20.03
C ALA A 264 -17.06 -2.33 19.91
N LEU A 265 -16.55 -2.19 18.68
CA LEU A 265 -15.15 -1.85 18.43
C LEU A 265 -14.76 -0.50 19.03
N SER A 266 -15.69 0.46 19.11
CA SER A 266 -15.47 1.78 19.73
C SER A 266 -15.06 1.69 21.20
N ASP A 267 -15.60 0.72 21.94
CA ASP A 267 -15.26 0.50 23.36
C ASP A 267 -13.80 0.06 23.54
N TYR A 268 -13.18 -0.39 22.45
CA TYR A 268 -11.80 -0.85 22.41
C TYR A 268 -10.88 0.08 21.60
N GLY A 269 -11.27 1.35 21.46
CA GLY A 269 -10.43 2.41 20.88
C GLY A 269 -10.26 2.32 19.36
N TYR A 270 -11.16 1.63 18.67
CA TYR A 270 -11.19 1.61 17.21
C TYR A 270 -11.14 3.02 16.61
N GLY A 271 -10.34 3.20 15.56
CA GLY A 271 -10.06 4.51 14.95
C GLY A 271 -8.86 5.24 15.56
N SER A 272 -8.36 4.83 16.72
CA SER A 272 -7.10 5.35 17.28
C SER A 272 -5.88 4.49 16.91
N ALA A 273 -4.68 5.07 16.95
CA ALA A 273 -3.45 4.31 16.69
C ALA A 273 -3.24 3.17 17.71
N GLY A 274 -3.55 3.44 18.99
CA GLY A 274 -3.34 2.51 20.11
C GLY A 274 -4.45 1.46 20.28
N GLY A 275 -5.67 1.72 19.82
CA GLY A 275 -6.83 0.84 19.99
C GLY A 275 -6.87 -0.36 19.05
N CYS A 276 -7.94 -1.15 19.14
CA CYS A 276 -8.10 -2.34 18.31
C CYS A 276 -8.04 -2.00 16.81
N LEU A 277 -7.46 -2.91 16.00
CA LEU A 277 -7.22 -2.69 14.57
C LEU A 277 -6.39 -1.42 14.20
N GLY A 278 -5.77 -0.75 15.16
CA GLY A 278 -4.85 0.38 14.94
C GLY A 278 -3.48 -0.01 14.37
N ILE A 279 -2.47 0.86 14.51
CA ILE A 279 -1.14 0.67 13.91
C ILE A 279 -0.49 -0.66 14.34
N ASN A 280 0.18 -1.33 13.41
CA ASN A 280 0.84 -2.63 13.60
C ASN A 280 -0.06 -3.79 14.04
N CYS A 281 -1.38 -3.60 14.12
CA CYS A 281 -2.31 -4.71 14.33
C CYS A 281 -2.32 -5.62 13.12
N ARG A 282 -2.27 -6.93 13.36
CA ARG A 282 -2.45 -7.94 12.31
C ARG A 282 -3.74 -8.72 12.46
N HIS A 283 -4.61 -8.35 13.40
CA HIS A 283 -5.89 -9.04 13.58
C HIS A 283 -6.75 -8.83 12.34
N GLU A 284 -7.35 -9.93 11.89
CA GLU A 284 -8.27 -9.95 10.78
C GLU A 284 -9.69 -9.88 11.34
N ILE A 285 -10.56 -9.22 10.57
CA ILE A 285 -12.00 -9.22 10.79
C ILE A 285 -12.65 -9.90 9.61
N THR A 286 -13.63 -10.76 9.87
CA THR A 286 -14.38 -11.48 8.83
C THR A 286 -15.85 -11.17 9.02
N PRO A 287 -16.59 -10.71 7.99
CA PRO A 287 -18.03 -10.49 8.15
C PRO A 287 -18.75 -11.71 8.72
N PHE A 288 -19.70 -11.48 9.62
CA PHE A 288 -20.36 -12.53 10.38
C PHE A 288 -21.86 -12.27 10.44
N VAL A 289 -22.66 -13.11 9.77
CA VAL A 289 -24.12 -13.02 9.78
C VAL A 289 -24.68 -13.79 10.97
N VAL A 290 -25.22 -13.06 11.94
CA VAL A 290 -25.71 -13.65 13.20
C VAL A 290 -26.88 -14.62 12.94
N GLY A 291 -26.70 -15.87 13.37
CA GLY A 291 -27.65 -16.95 13.18
C GLY A 291 -27.50 -17.74 11.88
N ALA A 292 -26.70 -17.27 10.92
CA ALA A 292 -26.34 -18.03 9.72
C ALA A 292 -24.90 -18.57 9.78
N ASN A 293 -23.97 -17.79 10.33
CA ASN A 293 -22.59 -18.21 10.54
C ASN A 293 -22.37 -18.77 11.95
N TYR A 294 -21.26 -19.51 12.11
CA TYR A 294 -20.70 -19.90 13.40
C TYR A 294 -19.19 -19.63 13.44
N LYS A 295 -18.64 -19.49 14.64
CA LYS A 295 -17.21 -19.19 14.86
C LYS A 295 -16.36 -20.37 14.39
N PRO A 296 -15.20 -20.13 13.76
CA PRO A 296 -14.32 -21.21 13.32
C PRO A 296 -13.77 -21.95 14.54
N GLU A 297 -13.47 -23.23 14.40
CA GLU A 297 -12.71 -23.96 15.42
C GLU A 297 -11.29 -23.38 15.53
N LEU A 298 -10.79 -23.28 16.76
CA LEU A 298 -9.46 -22.75 17.03
C LEU A 298 -8.44 -23.89 17.00
N GLY A 299 -7.29 -23.63 16.37
CA GLY A 299 -6.15 -24.53 16.43
C GLY A 299 -5.58 -24.66 17.83
N ASP A 300 -4.87 -25.76 18.08
CA ASP A 300 -4.20 -26.05 19.36
C ASP A 300 -3.20 -24.98 19.78
N ASP A 301 -2.68 -24.21 18.82
CA ASP A 301 -1.73 -23.12 19.01
C ASP A 301 -2.32 -21.89 19.70
N VAL A 302 -3.65 -21.70 19.63
CA VAL A 302 -4.32 -20.52 20.18
C VAL A 302 -5.55 -20.81 21.04
N LYS A 303 -6.14 -22.02 20.97
CA LYS A 303 -7.43 -22.33 21.61
C LYS A 303 -7.44 -22.02 23.11
N ASP A 304 -6.39 -22.42 23.84
CA ASP A 304 -6.34 -22.34 25.31
C ASP A 304 -5.69 -21.06 25.86
N LEU A 305 -5.29 -20.13 24.98
CA LEU A 305 -4.62 -18.90 25.41
C LEU A 305 -5.61 -17.90 26.02
N THR A 306 -5.27 -17.37 27.21
CA THR A 306 -6.00 -16.29 27.89
C THR A 306 -5.58 -14.91 27.37
N PRO A 307 -6.39 -13.85 27.60
CA PRO A 307 -6.03 -12.47 27.29
C PRO A 307 -4.68 -12.03 27.89
N GLU A 308 -4.39 -12.44 29.13
CA GLU A 308 -3.14 -12.09 29.82
C GLU A 308 -1.94 -12.75 29.14
N GLN A 309 -2.07 -14.04 28.78
CA GLN A 309 -1.02 -14.80 28.10
C GLN A 309 -0.71 -14.22 26.70
N VAL A 310 -1.72 -13.83 25.91
CA VAL A 310 -1.49 -13.25 24.58
C VAL A 310 -0.83 -11.86 24.65
N ILE A 311 -1.07 -11.10 25.73
CA ILE A 311 -0.39 -9.83 26.00
C ILE A 311 1.07 -10.08 26.35
N GLU A 312 1.34 -11.04 27.23
CA GLU A 312 2.70 -11.43 27.58
C GLU A 312 3.48 -11.94 26.36
N ASN A 313 2.85 -12.81 25.56
CA ASN A 313 3.41 -13.36 24.33
C ASN A 313 3.80 -12.24 23.33
N ALA A 314 3.07 -11.12 23.30
CA ALA A 314 3.39 -9.99 22.43
C ALA A 314 4.77 -9.38 22.78
N ASN A 315 5.12 -9.31 24.07
CA ASN A 315 6.44 -8.85 24.51
C ASN A 315 7.55 -9.81 24.07
N ALA A 316 7.30 -11.11 24.20
CA ALA A 316 8.25 -12.13 23.76
C ALA A 316 8.44 -12.14 22.23
N GLN A 317 7.37 -11.93 21.46
CA GLN A 317 7.47 -11.77 20.01
C GLN A 317 8.23 -10.49 19.64
N ALA A 318 8.02 -9.38 20.34
CA ALA A 318 8.75 -8.13 20.10
C ALA A 318 10.28 -8.31 20.28
N LYS A 319 10.71 -9.07 21.29
CA LYS A 319 12.11 -9.46 21.49
C LYS A 319 12.63 -10.33 20.33
N GLN A 320 11.85 -11.31 19.85
CA GLN A 320 12.22 -12.07 18.65
C GLN A 320 12.42 -11.13 17.45
N ARG A 321 11.49 -10.19 17.20
CA ARG A 321 11.63 -9.23 16.11
C ARG A 321 12.90 -8.37 16.25
N ALA A 322 13.32 -8.05 17.48
CA ALA A 322 14.58 -7.35 17.73
C ALA A 322 15.80 -8.20 17.35
N LEU A 323 15.81 -9.48 17.71
CA LEU A 323 16.86 -10.41 17.31
C LEU A 323 16.93 -10.58 15.78
N GLU A 324 15.79 -10.72 15.10
CA GLU A 324 15.74 -10.80 13.62
C GLU A 324 16.33 -9.55 12.96
N ARG A 325 15.94 -8.35 13.43
CA ARG A 325 16.51 -7.08 12.93
C ARG A 325 18.02 -7.01 13.17
N SER A 326 18.49 -7.49 14.32
CA SER A 326 19.90 -7.51 14.66
C SER A 326 20.70 -8.48 13.77
N ILE A 327 20.15 -9.66 13.47
CA ILE A 327 20.75 -10.62 12.53
C ILE A 327 20.83 -10.00 11.14
N ARG A 328 19.73 -9.42 10.66
CA ARG A 328 19.66 -8.76 9.36
C ARG A 328 20.73 -7.67 9.24
N GLN A 329 20.78 -6.77 10.21
CA GLN A 329 21.76 -5.68 10.25
C GLN A 329 23.21 -6.19 10.25
N SER A 330 23.52 -7.27 10.99
CA SER A 330 24.87 -7.86 10.93
C SER A 330 25.20 -8.44 9.56
N LYS A 331 24.21 -8.96 8.82
CA LYS A 331 24.43 -9.42 7.45
C LYS A 331 24.57 -8.26 6.46
N GLU A 332 23.81 -7.16 6.63
CA GLU A 332 24.03 -5.91 5.88
C GLU A 332 25.48 -5.42 6.06
N PHE A 333 25.97 -5.42 7.30
CA PHE A 333 27.35 -5.03 7.59
C PHE A 333 28.40 -6.01 7.08
N LEU A 334 28.08 -7.30 7.02
CA LEU A 334 28.94 -8.28 6.37
C LEU A 334 29.08 -7.96 4.87
N HIS A 335 27.98 -7.68 4.18
CA HIS A 335 28.00 -7.28 2.77
C HIS A 335 28.85 -6.02 2.54
N VAL A 336 28.67 -4.99 3.37
CA VAL A 336 29.48 -3.77 3.29
C VAL A 336 30.96 -4.07 3.50
N ALA A 337 31.30 -4.95 4.44
CA ALA A 337 32.68 -5.37 4.68
C ALA A 337 33.26 -6.14 3.48
N GLU A 338 32.47 -7.01 2.85
CA GLU A 338 32.83 -7.74 1.63
C GLU A 338 33.06 -6.77 0.45
N LYS A 339 32.19 -5.77 0.29
CA LYS A 339 32.37 -4.71 -0.72
C LYS A 339 33.61 -3.86 -0.47
N LEU A 340 33.94 -3.56 0.77
CA LEU A 340 35.19 -2.89 1.12
C LEU A 340 36.41 -3.79 0.89
N GLY A 341 36.27 -5.11 0.90
CA GLY A 341 37.39 -6.05 0.87
C GLY A 341 38.16 -6.12 2.19
N ASN A 342 37.53 -5.71 3.30
CA ASN A 342 38.17 -5.64 4.61
C ASN A 342 38.00 -6.96 5.37
N GLN A 343 39.04 -7.81 5.36
CA GLN A 343 38.98 -9.15 5.94
C GLN A 343 38.66 -9.17 7.44
N GLU A 344 39.19 -8.22 8.22
CA GLU A 344 38.92 -8.13 9.66
C GLU A 344 37.42 -7.87 9.93
N LEU A 345 36.81 -6.94 9.19
CA LEU A 345 35.39 -6.66 9.29
C LEU A 345 34.52 -7.83 8.80
N ILE A 346 34.95 -8.53 7.75
CA ILE A 346 34.28 -9.73 7.24
C ILE A 346 34.21 -10.80 8.34
N ASP A 347 35.33 -11.11 8.97
CA ASP A 347 35.39 -12.14 10.01
C ASP A 347 34.58 -11.74 11.26
N LYS A 348 34.66 -10.47 11.64
CA LYS A 348 33.86 -9.90 12.72
C LYS A 348 32.36 -10.08 12.49
N TYR A 349 31.84 -9.68 11.33
CA TYR A 349 30.41 -9.75 11.06
C TYR A 349 29.92 -11.17 10.76
N LYS A 350 30.74 -12.03 10.16
CA LYS A 350 30.46 -13.48 10.06
C LYS A 350 30.26 -14.10 11.44
N ASN A 351 31.17 -13.84 12.38
CA ASN A 351 31.04 -14.34 13.75
C ASN A 351 29.79 -13.77 14.43
N LYS A 352 29.53 -12.47 14.29
CA LYS A 352 28.36 -11.82 14.89
C LYS A 352 27.03 -12.41 14.38
N VAL A 353 26.91 -12.68 13.09
CA VAL A 353 25.74 -13.37 12.52
C VAL A 353 25.57 -14.75 13.14
N ARG A 354 26.64 -15.54 13.24
CA ARG A 354 26.60 -16.89 13.84
C ARG A 354 26.14 -16.86 15.30
N ILE A 355 26.68 -15.94 16.11
CA ILE A 355 26.31 -15.77 17.51
C ILE A 355 24.84 -15.39 17.65
N GLN A 356 24.37 -14.39 16.89
CA GLN A 356 22.99 -13.91 16.96
C GLN A 356 21.98 -14.96 16.48
N GLN A 357 22.34 -15.75 15.47
CA GLN A 357 21.52 -16.90 15.05
C GLN A 357 21.49 -18.01 16.10
N GLY A 358 22.57 -18.20 16.86
CA GLY A 358 22.59 -19.04 18.06
C GLY A 358 21.59 -18.55 19.09
N ALA A 359 21.70 -17.27 19.48
CA ALA A 359 20.78 -16.63 20.41
C ALA A 359 19.31 -16.71 19.96
N MET A 360 19.02 -16.56 18.65
CA MET A 360 17.68 -16.77 18.10
C MET A 360 17.18 -18.18 18.33
N ARG A 361 17.99 -19.21 18.02
CA ARG A 361 17.60 -20.61 18.24
C ARG A 361 17.33 -20.89 19.71
N ASP A 362 18.17 -20.38 20.60
CA ASP A 362 18.01 -20.58 22.04
C ASP A 362 16.77 -19.84 22.57
N TYR A 363 16.53 -18.63 22.09
CA TYR A 363 15.35 -17.84 22.44
C TYR A 363 14.05 -18.52 22.01
N LEU A 364 14.01 -19.09 20.79
CA LEU A 364 12.85 -19.85 20.29
C LEU A 364 12.63 -21.15 21.06
N ARG A 365 13.69 -21.83 21.50
CA ARG A 365 13.57 -23.03 22.36
C ARG A 365 12.87 -22.72 23.68
N GLN A 366 13.05 -21.51 24.21
CA GLN A 366 12.41 -21.04 25.43
C GLN A 366 10.95 -20.57 25.22
N HIS A 367 10.53 -20.34 23.97
CA HIS A 367 9.21 -19.80 23.62
C HIS A 367 8.57 -20.61 22.48
N PRO A 368 8.01 -21.81 22.75
CA PRO A 368 7.54 -22.74 21.71
C PRO A 368 6.45 -22.21 20.77
N PHE A 369 5.70 -21.18 21.18
CA PHE A 369 4.68 -20.52 20.35
C PHE A 369 5.28 -19.57 19.30
N LEU A 370 6.59 -19.32 19.34
CA LEU A 370 7.31 -18.51 18.36
C LEU A 370 7.94 -19.40 17.30
N HIS A 371 7.90 -18.94 16.05
CA HIS A 371 8.50 -19.64 14.92
C HIS A 371 9.56 -18.78 14.24
N ARG A 372 10.64 -19.44 13.77
CA ARG A 372 11.71 -18.77 13.03
C ARG A 372 11.26 -18.47 11.61
N ASP A 373 11.33 -17.22 11.22
CA ASP A 373 11.07 -16.77 9.85
C ASP A 373 12.39 -16.29 9.23
N TYR A 374 12.99 -17.15 8.41
CA TYR A 374 14.26 -16.85 7.74
C TYR A 374 14.17 -15.67 6.77
N ALA A 375 13.00 -15.39 6.19
CA ALA A 375 12.83 -14.26 5.28
C ALA A 375 13.07 -12.94 6.01
N ARG A 376 12.73 -12.86 7.30
CA ARG A 376 12.95 -11.66 8.13
C ARG A 376 14.39 -11.47 8.57
N GLU A 377 15.23 -12.49 8.44
CA GLU A 377 16.67 -12.39 8.69
C GLU A 377 17.46 -12.08 7.41
N ARG A 378 16.84 -12.07 6.22
CA ARG A 378 17.52 -11.73 4.96
C ARG A 378 17.78 -10.23 4.89
N TYR A 379 18.97 -9.86 4.38
CA TYR A 379 19.36 -8.47 4.18
C TYR A 379 19.18 -8.00 2.74
N TYR A 380 19.30 -8.90 1.76
CA TYR A 380 19.05 -8.58 0.36
C TYR A 380 17.93 -9.49 -0.15
N TYR A 381 17.23 -8.99 -1.16
CA TYR A 381 16.38 -9.82 -1.98
C TYR A 381 17.31 -10.53 -2.97
N ASN A 382 17.21 -11.86 -3.11
CA ASN A 382 18.00 -12.60 -4.09
C ASN A 382 17.89 -11.90 -5.46
N ASP A 383 19.01 -11.56 -6.11
CA ASP A 383 19.01 -10.88 -7.42
C ASP A 383 18.10 -11.59 -8.42
N ASP A 384 18.11 -12.93 -8.44
CA ASP A 384 17.22 -13.72 -9.28
C ASP A 384 15.74 -13.50 -8.92
N ALA A 385 15.41 -13.34 -7.64
CA ALA A 385 14.05 -13.04 -7.20
C ALA A 385 13.61 -11.61 -7.58
N VAL A 386 14.52 -10.63 -7.51
CA VAL A 386 14.26 -9.26 -7.99
C VAL A 386 14.03 -9.26 -9.50
N GLN A 387 14.91 -9.91 -10.26
CA GLN A 387 14.79 -10.00 -11.71
C GLN A 387 13.52 -10.74 -12.13
N LYS A 388 13.12 -11.80 -11.42
CA LYS A 388 11.84 -12.48 -11.63
C LYS A 388 10.66 -11.57 -11.33
N LEU A 389 10.70 -10.81 -10.23
CA LEU A 389 9.67 -9.84 -9.91
C LEU A 389 9.54 -8.78 -11.01
N TYR A 390 10.66 -8.26 -11.52
CA TYR A 390 10.66 -7.22 -12.55
C TYR A 390 10.10 -7.73 -13.87
N LYS A 391 10.49 -8.94 -14.28
CA LYS A 391 9.90 -9.63 -15.44
C LYS A 391 8.40 -9.83 -15.26
N THR A 392 7.96 -10.15 -14.04
CA THR A 392 6.53 -10.34 -13.73
C THR A 392 5.76 -9.03 -13.77
N ILE A 393 6.36 -7.93 -13.30
CA ILE A 393 5.78 -6.57 -13.38
C ILE A 393 5.69 -6.12 -14.84
N ASP A 394 6.77 -6.25 -15.63
CA ASP A 394 6.78 -5.89 -17.05
C ASP A 394 5.74 -6.70 -17.85
N LYS A 395 5.61 -8.01 -17.57
CA LYS A 395 4.58 -8.85 -18.20
C LYS A 395 3.17 -8.35 -17.89
N ARG A 396 2.90 -7.92 -16.65
CA ARG A 396 1.60 -7.36 -16.24
C ARG A 396 1.36 -6.00 -16.90
N SER A 397 2.36 -5.12 -16.91
CA SER A 397 2.31 -3.82 -17.57
C SER A 397 2.04 -3.95 -19.08
N LYS A 398 2.67 -4.91 -19.77
CA LYS A 398 2.37 -5.23 -21.18
C LYS A 398 0.94 -5.71 -21.38
N LYS A 399 0.43 -6.55 -20.47
CA LYS A 399 -0.95 -7.03 -20.51
C LYS A 399 -1.93 -5.86 -20.33
N GLU A 400 -1.70 -5.01 -19.33
CA GLU A 400 -2.49 -3.81 -19.08
C GLU A 400 -2.51 -2.87 -20.30
N TYR A 401 -1.34 -2.57 -20.88
CA TYR A 401 -1.25 -1.77 -22.11
C TYR A 401 -2.06 -2.40 -23.26
N SER A 402 -1.97 -3.72 -23.44
CA SER A 402 -2.72 -4.43 -24.48
C SER A 402 -4.23 -4.31 -24.28
N GLU A 403 -4.70 -4.37 -23.03
CA GLU A 403 -6.11 -4.16 -22.68
C GLU A 403 -6.56 -2.72 -22.94
N ILE A 404 -5.76 -1.74 -22.51
CA ILE A 404 -6.00 -0.31 -22.75
C ILE A 404 -6.07 -0.03 -24.26
N LEU A 405 -5.12 -0.54 -25.04
CA LEU A 405 -5.10 -0.38 -26.50
C LEU A 405 -6.35 -0.98 -27.15
N ARG A 406 -6.75 -2.20 -26.75
CA ARG A 406 -7.95 -2.87 -27.24
C ARG A 406 -9.24 -2.12 -26.89
N ASN A 407 -9.27 -1.45 -25.74
CA ASN A 407 -10.47 -0.79 -25.22
C ASN A 407 -10.59 0.66 -25.68
N LEU A 408 -9.52 1.43 -25.63
CA LEU A 408 -9.51 2.86 -25.91
C LEU A 408 -9.14 3.18 -27.36
N GLY A 409 -8.57 2.24 -28.12
CA GLY A 409 -8.23 2.42 -29.53
C GLY A 409 -7.32 3.63 -29.74
N ASN A 410 -7.79 4.61 -30.52
CA ASN A 410 -7.04 5.83 -30.82
C ASN A 410 -6.78 6.77 -29.62
N LYS A 411 -7.41 6.51 -28.47
CA LYS A 411 -7.17 7.24 -27.21
C LYS A 411 -6.09 6.59 -26.34
N ALA A 412 -5.60 5.41 -26.71
CA ALA A 412 -4.47 4.78 -26.04
C ALA A 412 -3.12 5.33 -26.55
N PRO A 413 -2.02 5.18 -25.79
CA PRO A 413 -0.67 5.42 -26.28
C PRO A 413 -0.37 4.58 -27.53
N LYS A 414 0.46 5.11 -28.44
CA LYS A 414 0.74 4.47 -29.74
C LYS A 414 1.61 3.22 -29.62
N SER A 415 2.44 3.15 -28.58
CA SER A 415 3.33 2.02 -28.30
C SER A 415 3.41 1.72 -26.81
N TYR A 416 3.91 0.53 -26.47
CA TYR A 416 4.21 0.18 -25.08
C TYR A 416 5.27 1.10 -24.46
N SER A 417 6.25 1.55 -25.27
CA SER A 417 7.26 2.52 -24.82
C SER A 417 6.62 3.86 -24.44
N ASP A 418 5.67 4.34 -25.25
CA ASP A 418 4.93 5.58 -24.94
C ASP A 418 4.11 5.40 -23.66
N TYR A 419 3.47 4.24 -23.48
CA TYR A 419 2.76 3.90 -22.24
C TYR A 419 3.68 3.91 -21.03
N GLN A 420 4.88 3.32 -21.12
CA GLN A 420 5.84 3.29 -20.03
C GLN A 420 6.32 4.70 -19.63
N ALA A 421 6.49 5.59 -20.61
CA ALA A 421 6.97 6.96 -20.43
C ALA A 421 5.94 7.92 -19.81
N LEU A 422 4.66 7.54 -19.75
CA LEU A 422 3.63 8.34 -19.10
C LEU A 422 3.92 8.54 -17.61
N SER A 423 3.62 9.74 -17.12
CA SER A 423 3.58 10.01 -15.69
C SER A 423 2.54 9.13 -14.99
N ARG A 424 2.69 8.97 -13.68
CA ARG A 424 1.70 8.27 -12.85
C ARG A 424 0.28 8.80 -13.07
N SER A 425 0.11 10.12 -13.09
CA SER A 425 -1.20 10.76 -13.24
C SER A 425 -1.86 10.46 -14.59
N GLU A 426 -1.06 10.39 -15.66
CA GLU A 426 -1.54 10.03 -17.00
C GLU A 426 -1.94 8.55 -17.06
N LYS A 427 -1.15 7.65 -16.47
CA LYS A 427 -1.50 6.22 -16.37
C LYS A 427 -2.78 6.02 -15.58
N ASP A 428 -2.97 6.73 -14.48
CA ASP A 428 -4.19 6.63 -13.65
C ASP A 428 -5.42 7.14 -14.40
N SER A 429 -5.29 8.24 -15.15
CA SER A 429 -6.33 8.74 -16.04
C SER A 429 -6.71 7.72 -17.12
N LEU A 430 -5.72 7.05 -17.74
CA LEU A 430 -5.95 5.99 -18.73
C LEU A 430 -6.58 4.74 -18.13
N ARG A 431 -6.14 4.31 -16.94
CA ARG A 431 -6.72 3.19 -16.20
C ARG A 431 -8.19 3.45 -15.89
N TYR A 432 -8.50 4.66 -15.45
CA TYR A 432 -9.87 5.09 -15.20
C TYR A 432 -10.71 5.05 -16.49
N ASP A 433 -10.22 5.65 -17.58
CA ASP A 433 -10.90 5.60 -18.89
C ASP A 433 -11.15 4.17 -19.35
N ASN A 434 -10.12 3.33 -19.27
CA ASN A 434 -10.19 1.93 -19.64
C ASN A 434 -11.24 1.19 -18.83
N ARG A 435 -11.34 1.45 -17.51
CA ARG A 435 -12.36 0.86 -16.65
C ARG A 435 -13.77 1.27 -17.08
N ILE A 436 -14.01 2.56 -17.31
CA ILE A 436 -15.33 3.06 -17.75
C ILE A 436 -15.72 2.41 -19.08
N VAL A 437 -14.81 2.37 -20.06
CA VAL A 437 -15.09 1.74 -21.36
C VAL A 437 -15.32 0.23 -21.21
N ASN A 438 -14.53 -0.45 -20.37
CA ASN A 438 -14.65 -1.88 -20.15
C ASN A 438 -15.97 -2.26 -19.46
N TYR A 439 -16.48 -1.41 -18.56
CA TYR A 439 -17.80 -1.59 -17.95
C TYR A 439 -18.90 -1.78 -19.01
N PHE A 440 -18.92 -0.93 -20.03
CA PHE A 440 -19.89 -1.00 -21.13
C PHE A 440 -19.68 -2.17 -22.10
N LYS A 441 -18.58 -2.93 -21.99
CA LYS A 441 -18.37 -4.17 -22.75
C LYS A 441 -18.96 -5.40 -22.07
N GLY A 442 -19.29 -5.30 -20.78
CA GLY A 442 -19.84 -6.41 -19.99
C GLY A 442 -21.36 -6.37 -19.82
N ASP A 443 -21.82 -7.29 -18.97
CA ASP A 443 -23.17 -7.27 -18.42
C ASP A 443 -23.22 -6.24 -17.28
N ILE A 444 -24.11 -5.26 -17.45
CA ILE A 444 -24.26 -4.13 -16.53
C ILE A 444 -25.65 -4.15 -15.90
N GLN A 445 -25.79 -3.50 -14.75
CA GLN A 445 -27.06 -3.47 -14.02
C GLN A 445 -28.12 -2.62 -14.74
N GLU A 446 -27.68 -1.55 -15.42
CA GLU A 446 -28.53 -0.67 -16.21
C GLU A 446 -29.00 -1.37 -17.49
N LYS A 447 -30.30 -1.26 -17.80
CA LYS A 447 -30.90 -1.89 -18.98
C LYS A 447 -30.63 -1.05 -20.23
N LEU A 448 -29.40 -1.08 -20.72
CA LEU A 448 -28.96 -0.37 -21.93
C LEU A 448 -28.81 -1.31 -23.12
N SER A 449 -29.34 -0.89 -24.27
CA SER A 449 -29.00 -1.49 -25.57
C SER A 449 -27.53 -1.23 -25.95
N ASP A 450 -26.97 -2.01 -26.88
CA ASP A 450 -25.58 -1.81 -27.33
C ASP A 450 -25.34 -0.40 -27.90
N LYS A 451 -26.33 0.16 -28.60
CA LYS A 451 -26.28 1.56 -29.06
C LYS A 451 -26.22 2.55 -27.90
N GLN A 452 -26.99 2.31 -26.84
CA GLN A 452 -26.94 3.17 -25.64
C GLN A 452 -25.63 3.00 -24.88
N LYS A 453 -25.05 1.80 -24.84
CA LYS A 453 -23.71 1.57 -24.28
C LYS A 453 -22.64 2.36 -25.04
N GLN A 454 -22.69 2.40 -26.37
CA GLN A 454 -21.83 3.26 -27.20
C GLN A 454 -22.04 4.75 -26.90
N GLN A 455 -23.30 5.20 -26.82
CA GLN A 455 -23.63 6.58 -26.45
C GLN A 455 -23.12 6.96 -25.05
N ALA A 456 -23.11 6.02 -24.09
CA ALA A 456 -22.57 6.24 -22.76
C ALA A 456 -21.06 6.49 -22.79
N VAL A 457 -20.32 5.72 -23.58
CA VAL A 457 -18.87 5.91 -23.76
C VAL A 457 -18.57 7.25 -24.44
N GLU A 458 -19.33 7.63 -25.46
CA GLU A 458 -19.18 8.94 -26.11
C GLU A 458 -19.48 10.09 -25.15
N ALA A 459 -20.60 10.00 -24.42
CA ALA A 459 -20.98 11.01 -23.43
C ALA A 459 -19.94 11.15 -22.32
N TYR A 460 -19.37 10.03 -21.86
CA TYR A 460 -18.27 10.04 -20.88
C TYR A 460 -17.09 10.89 -21.36
N PHE A 461 -16.58 10.64 -22.57
CA PHE A 461 -15.44 11.41 -23.09
C PHE A 461 -15.78 12.87 -23.35
N ASN A 462 -17.01 13.17 -23.80
CA ASN A 462 -17.46 14.55 -23.96
C ASN A 462 -17.45 15.31 -22.63
N PHE A 463 -18.06 14.72 -21.58
CA PHE A 463 -18.03 15.32 -20.24
C PHE A 463 -16.60 15.46 -19.70
N LYS A 464 -15.75 14.44 -19.88
CA LYS A 464 -14.35 14.48 -19.45
C LYS A 464 -13.59 15.64 -20.12
N ASN A 465 -13.80 15.88 -21.42
CA ASN A 465 -13.19 17.00 -22.14
C ASN A 465 -13.63 18.37 -21.60
N ASP A 466 -14.82 18.44 -21.00
CA ASP A 466 -15.35 19.62 -20.30
C ASP A 466 -15.00 19.65 -18.79
N GLY A 467 -14.13 18.76 -18.32
CA GLY A 467 -13.67 18.71 -16.92
C GLY A 467 -14.63 18.01 -15.95
N ILE A 468 -15.64 17.30 -16.46
CA ILE A 468 -16.64 16.58 -15.64
C ILE A 468 -16.38 15.08 -15.78
N VAL A 469 -15.88 14.44 -14.73
CA VAL A 469 -15.56 13.00 -14.75
C VAL A 469 -16.71 12.20 -14.17
N PHE A 470 -17.34 11.37 -15.00
CA PHE A 470 -18.37 10.44 -14.55
C PHE A 470 -17.81 9.06 -14.18
N GLY A 471 -18.36 8.49 -13.12
CA GLY A 471 -18.29 7.05 -12.86
C GLY A 471 -19.15 6.24 -13.84
N ASP A 472 -18.87 4.95 -13.92
CA ASP A 472 -19.49 3.99 -14.84
C ASP A 472 -21.01 3.89 -14.66
N HIS A 473 -21.48 3.63 -13.44
CA HIS A 473 -22.91 3.61 -13.13
C HIS A 473 -23.56 4.98 -13.36
N ALA A 474 -22.88 6.08 -13.02
CA ALA A 474 -23.44 7.41 -13.18
C ALA A 474 -23.67 7.77 -14.65
N ILE A 475 -22.72 7.46 -15.54
CA ILE A 475 -22.88 7.71 -16.98
C ILE A 475 -23.87 6.74 -17.61
N ALA A 476 -23.92 5.49 -17.15
CA ALA A 476 -24.95 4.53 -17.55
C ALA A 476 -26.37 5.04 -17.20
N ARG A 477 -26.55 5.54 -15.97
CA ARG A 477 -27.83 6.13 -15.51
C ARG A 477 -28.17 7.43 -16.22
N TYR A 478 -27.17 8.24 -16.58
CA TYR A 478 -27.39 9.40 -17.43
C TYR A 478 -28.07 8.98 -18.74
N ILE A 479 -27.50 8.01 -19.47
CA ILE A 479 -28.08 7.51 -20.73
C ILE A 479 -29.43 6.81 -20.52
N GLU A 480 -29.57 5.98 -19.48
CA GLU A 480 -30.81 5.23 -19.20
C GLU A 480 -32.02 6.17 -19.03
N ARG A 481 -31.81 7.33 -18.39
CA ARG A 481 -32.90 8.18 -17.88
C ARG A 481 -32.98 9.57 -18.55
N MET A 482 -32.07 9.89 -19.49
CA MET A 482 -32.06 11.19 -20.16
C MET A 482 -33.30 11.46 -21.01
N ARG A 483 -34.01 10.43 -21.47
CA ARG A 483 -35.24 10.54 -22.27
C ARG A 483 -36.44 10.00 -21.51
N ARG A 484 -37.60 10.63 -21.73
CA ARG A 484 -38.91 10.09 -21.35
C ARG A 484 -39.34 9.01 -22.35
N ASN A 485 -40.39 8.27 -22.01
CA ASN A 485 -40.98 7.24 -22.89
C ASN A 485 -41.46 7.81 -24.23
N ASP A 486 -41.81 9.11 -24.27
CA ASP A 486 -42.21 9.84 -25.48
C ASP A 486 -41.03 10.34 -26.33
N GLY A 487 -39.79 10.04 -25.92
CA GLY A 487 -38.56 10.46 -26.62
C GLY A 487 -38.06 11.86 -26.28
N THR A 488 -38.82 12.66 -25.52
CA THR A 488 -38.38 14.01 -25.10
C THR A 488 -37.29 13.94 -24.04
N PHE A 489 -36.38 14.92 -24.03
CA PHE A 489 -35.32 14.98 -23.03
C PHE A 489 -35.86 15.39 -21.65
N THR A 490 -35.52 14.61 -20.63
CA THR A 490 -35.67 15.00 -19.23
C THR A 490 -34.51 15.90 -18.81
N TYR A 491 -33.33 15.62 -19.34
CA TYR A 491 -32.10 16.41 -19.22
C TYR A 491 -31.17 16.03 -20.39
N ASN A 492 -30.23 16.91 -20.70
CA ASN A 492 -29.28 16.73 -21.78
C ASN A 492 -27.87 17.15 -21.32
N TYR A 493 -26.92 17.16 -22.26
CA TYR A 493 -25.53 17.54 -22.02
C TYR A 493 -25.40 18.92 -21.35
N ASP A 494 -26.05 19.95 -21.90
CA ASP A 494 -25.98 21.32 -21.40
C ASP A 494 -26.59 21.46 -20.01
N THR A 495 -27.61 20.67 -19.69
CA THR A 495 -28.22 20.63 -18.36
C THR A 495 -27.19 20.21 -17.31
N VAL A 496 -26.42 19.17 -17.61
CA VAL A 496 -25.36 18.66 -16.72
C VAL A 496 -24.22 19.66 -16.62
N LYS A 497 -23.74 20.18 -17.75
CA LYS A 497 -22.65 21.16 -17.80
C LYS A 497 -22.98 22.42 -17.00
N THR A 498 -24.20 22.93 -17.13
CA THR A 498 -24.68 24.10 -16.37
C THR A 498 -24.78 23.81 -14.87
N ALA A 499 -25.18 22.60 -14.48
CA ALA A 499 -25.21 22.24 -13.07
C ALA A 499 -23.80 22.15 -12.47
N TYR A 500 -22.80 21.70 -13.24
CA TYR A 500 -21.41 21.56 -12.79
C TYR A 500 -20.61 22.86 -12.81
N SER A 501 -21.07 23.90 -13.52
CA SER A 501 -20.51 25.25 -13.37
C SER A 501 -20.94 25.94 -12.07
N LEU A 502 -21.87 25.36 -11.33
CA LEU A 502 -22.34 25.85 -10.03
C LEU A 502 -21.70 25.08 -8.88
N PRO A 503 -21.49 25.71 -7.71
CA PRO A 503 -20.90 25.05 -6.55
C PRO A 503 -21.84 23.96 -5.99
N PRO A 504 -21.30 22.97 -5.25
CA PRO A 504 -22.12 22.10 -4.41
C PRO A 504 -22.97 22.92 -3.44
N ASN A 505 -24.23 22.51 -3.24
CA ASN A 505 -25.19 23.18 -2.37
C ASN A 505 -25.80 22.25 -1.30
N TYR A 506 -25.40 20.97 -1.29
CA TYR A 506 -25.82 19.98 -0.31
C TYR A 506 -24.68 19.03 0.07
N ILE A 507 -24.81 18.40 1.24
CA ILE A 507 -23.97 17.31 1.72
C ILE A 507 -24.84 16.12 2.15
N SER A 508 -24.40 14.91 1.80
CA SER A 508 -25.04 13.66 2.20
C SER A 508 -24.87 13.41 3.69
N GLU A 509 -25.97 13.12 4.39
CA GLU A 509 -25.98 12.82 5.82
C GLU A 509 -25.36 11.45 6.14
N GLN A 510 -25.31 10.54 5.17
CA GLN A 510 -24.81 9.17 5.38
C GLN A 510 -23.29 9.07 5.28
N ASN A 511 -22.69 9.78 4.33
CA ASN A 511 -21.29 9.57 3.96
C ASN A 511 -20.53 10.86 3.66
N GLY A 512 -21.12 12.03 3.95
CA GLY A 512 -20.43 13.33 3.79
C GLY A 512 -20.16 13.75 2.34
N ARG A 513 -20.70 13.03 1.34
CA ARG A 513 -20.52 13.36 -0.07
C ARG A 513 -21.13 14.70 -0.43
N LEU A 514 -20.39 15.49 -1.20
CA LEU A 514 -20.89 16.73 -1.78
C LEU A 514 -21.93 16.43 -2.86
N ALA A 515 -22.93 17.31 -2.93
CA ALA A 515 -24.02 17.19 -3.88
C ALA A 515 -24.38 18.54 -4.50
N ARG A 516 -24.66 18.49 -5.80
CA ARG A 516 -25.23 19.59 -6.58
C ARG A 516 -26.68 19.24 -6.86
N TYR A 517 -27.62 20.06 -6.38
CA TYR A 517 -29.04 19.93 -6.67
C TYR A 517 -29.54 21.18 -7.38
N TYR A 518 -29.71 21.07 -8.68
CA TYR A 518 -30.14 22.16 -9.55
C TYR A 518 -31.23 21.66 -10.49
N ASN A 519 -32.27 22.47 -10.70
CA ASN A 519 -33.37 22.17 -11.62
C ASN A 519 -34.04 20.80 -11.40
N GLY A 520 -34.12 20.35 -10.15
CA GLY A 520 -34.72 19.05 -9.80
C GLY A 520 -33.84 17.83 -10.10
N ILE A 521 -32.56 18.03 -10.39
CA ILE A 521 -31.58 16.97 -10.66
C ILE A 521 -30.50 17.01 -9.58
N LEU A 522 -30.27 15.86 -8.97
CA LEU A 522 -29.24 15.63 -7.97
C LEU A 522 -28.03 14.96 -8.61
N TYR A 523 -26.87 15.55 -8.41
CA TYR A 523 -25.56 15.02 -8.77
C TYR A 523 -24.77 14.82 -7.47
N VAL A 524 -24.35 13.60 -7.19
CA VAL A 524 -23.55 13.27 -6.00
C VAL A 524 -22.14 12.96 -6.47
N THR A 525 -21.15 13.60 -5.86
CA THR A 525 -19.74 13.41 -6.18
C THR A 525 -18.96 12.82 -5.01
N GLU A 526 -17.86 12.14 -5.32
CA GLU A 526 -16.92 11.72 -4.28
C GLU A 526 -16.21 12.94 -3.68
N PRO A 527 -15.97 12.98 -2.36
CA PRO A 527 -15.44 14.17 -1.69
C PRO A 527 -14.06 14.60 -2.20
N ASP A 528 -13.20 13.63 -2.53
CA ASP A 528 -11.78 13.89 -2.84
C ASP A 528 -11.48 14.00 -4.34
N THR A 529 -12.39 13.55 -5.21
CA THR A 529 -12.13 13.45 -6.66
C THR A 529 -13.13 14.21 -7.52
N ASP A 530 -14.22 14.70 -6.93
CA ASP A 530 -15.38 15.30 -7.61
C ASP A 530 -16.00 14.43 -8.72
N ILE A 531 -15.65 13.13 -8.76
CA ILE A 531 -16.19 12.16 -9.71
C ILE A 531 -17.69 12.02 -9.48
N VAL A 532 -18.48 12.13 -10.54
CA VAL A 532 -19.93 11.91 -10.49
C VAL A 532 -20.20 10.44 -10.28
N VAL A 533 -20.67 10.06 -9.09
CA VAL A 533 -20.97 8.65 -8.76
C VAL A 533 -22.45 8.35 -8.79
N THR A 534 -23.29 9.38 -8.75
CA THR A 534 -24.74 9.21 -8.90
C THR A 534 -25.35 10.45 -9.53
N MET A 535 -26.28 10.22 -10.45
CA MET A 535 -27.12 11.26 -11.03
C MET A 535 -28.58 10.81 -11.06
N MET A 536 -29.49 11.60 -10.50
CA MET A 536 -30.92 11.27 -10.52
C MET A 536 -31.82 12.49 -10.42
N LYS A 537 -32.99 12.39 -11.06
CA LYS A 537 -34.09 13.34 -10.87
C LYS A 537 -34.73 13.12 -9.49
N ARG A 538 -34.85 14.18 -8.71
CA ARG A 538 -35.43 14.17 -7.36
C ARG A 538 -36.35 15.37 -7.18
N LYS A 539 -37.58 15.14 -6.70
CA LYS A 539 -38.50 16.21 -6.29
C LYS A 539 -38.27 16.67 -4.85
N LYS A 540 -37.78 15.78 -3.98
CA LYS A 540 -37.47 16.05 -2.57
C LYS A 540 -36.13 15.40 -2.22
N LEU A 541 -35.27 16.13 -1.52
CA LEU A 541 -33.99 15.66 -1.01
C LEU A 541 -34.18 15.13 0.41
N LYS A 542 -34.16 13.80 0.57
CA LYS A 542 -34.11 13.13 1.88
C LYS A 542 -32.70 12.59 2.07
N GLY A 543 -32.12 12.72 3.27
CA GLY A 543 -30.76 12.26 3.54
C GLY A 543 -29.66 13.25 3.13
N PHE A 544 -30.02 14.50 2.83
CA PHE A 544 -29.09 15.56 2.42
C PHE A 544 -29.38 16.84 3.20
N LYS A 545 -28.34 17.48 3.71
CA LYS A 545 -28.40 18.79 4.36
C LYS A 545 -27.88 19.88 3.42
N PRO A 546 -28.50 21.07 3.37
CA PRO A 546 -27.89 22.21 2.70
C PRO A 546 -26.49 22.49 3.26
N LEU A 547 -25.58 22.92 2.38
CA LEU A 547 -24.24 23.36 2.77
C LEU A 547 -24.23 24.77 3.37
#